data_AF-A0A9E3CKC0-F1
#
_entry.id   AF-A0A9E3CKC0-F1
#
_cell.length_a   1.000
_cell.length_b   1.000
_cell.length_c   1.000
_cell.angle_alpha   90.00
_cell.angle_beta   90.00
_cell.angle_gamma   90.00
#
_symmetry.space_group_name_H-M   'P 1'
#
loop_
_entity.id
_entity.type
_entity.pdbx_description
1 polymer ?
#
loop_
_entity_poly.entity_id
_entity_poly.type
_entity_poly.pdbx_seq_one_letter_code
_entity_poly.pdbx_strand_id
1 'polypeptide(L)'
;MKRWLSSPKVRLGLIVNGLYLISLVTPTAAPHKRPRLFPRPAETYDVQPDDKRPAAAEKKSYVYAPLPPPPKGPVKATTHVAKQFDQLDVYLTSDLMLIDRPDHRLTLSPTFTTRASRPEMPDSVLLRFVSYSSERTLSNTTPFTIIADGEEMIDGRTHFWYNGNAVTPPEGVPFIEGMGVELPYGTFLNIISARQVVIELGADRVELTASQTDALRDMHLRIFQLEQPPPAPKDSRVAGNGGVIIQADPVLVRPEGRR
;
A
#
# COMPACT_ATOMS: atom_id res chain seq x y z
N MET A 1 -60.63 28.61 -15.42
CA MET A 1 -60.02 27.83 -14.32
C MET A 1 -58.68 27.24 -14.77
N LYS A 2 -57.66 27.26 -13.89
CA LYS A 2 -56.30 26.66 -14.01
C LYS A 2 -55.23 27.40 -14.85
N ARG A 3 -54.88 28.65 -14.46
CA ARG A 3 -53.64 29.36 -14.90
C ARG A 3 -52.45 29.25 -13.91
N TRP A 4 -52.59 28.48 -12.83
CA TRP A 4 -51.52 28.34 -11.82
C TRP A 4 -50.40 27.36 -12.24
N LEU A 5 -50.69 26.38 -13.11
CA LEU A 5 -49.71 25.36 -13.54
C LEU A 5 -48.65 25.86 -14.55
N SER A 6 -48.74 27.10 -15.04
CA SER A 6 -47.79 27.67 -16.01
C SER A 6 -46.67 28.49 -15.39
N SER A 7 -46.62 28.63 -14.06
CA SER A 7 -45.52 29.35 -13.39
C SER A 7 -44.22 28.53 -13.48
N PRO A 8 -43.10 29.10 -13.96
CA PRO A 8 -41.81 28.43 -14.03
C PRO A 8 -41.35 27.88 -12.67
N LYS A 9 -41.68 28.59 -11.58
CA LYS A 9 -41.36 28.18 -10.21
C LYS A 9 -42.14 26.95 -9.76
N VAL A 10 -43.40 26.82 -10.20
CA VAL A 10 -44.25 25.64 -9.90
C VAL A 10 -43.79 24.43 -10.70
N ARG A 11 -43.32 24.64 -11.94
CA ARG A 11 -42.74 23.56 -12.77
C ARG A 11 -41.42 23.04 -12.19
N LEU A 12 -40.56 23.92 -11.67
CA LEU A 12 -39.31 23.49 -11.02
C LEU A 12 -39.58 22.69 -9.75
N GLY A 13 -40.53 23.13 -8.92
CA GLY A 13 -40.92 22.40 -7.70
C GLY A 13 -41.50 21.01 -7.96
N LEU A 14 -42.26 20.84 -9.06
CA LEU A 14 -42.78 19.54 -9.49
C LEU A 14 -41.69 18.60 -10.03
N ILE A 15 -40.69 19.12 -10.73
CA ILE A 15 -39.56 18.30 -11.22
C ILE A 15 -38.69 17.80 -10.06
N VAL A 16 -38.39 18.67 -9.08
CA VAL A 16 -37.55 18.30 -7.93
C VAL A 16 -38.25 17.28 -7.02
N ASN A 17 -39.56 17.44 -6.74
CA ASN A 17 -40.31 16.44 -5.97
C ASN A 17 -40.64 15.17 -6.77
N GLY A 18 -40.81 15.27 -8.09
CA GLY A 18 -41.03 14.10 -8.95
C GLY A 18 -39.82 13.17 -9.01
N LEU A 19 -38.59 13.72 -9.05
CA LEU A 19 -37.35 12.94 -9.00
C LEU A 19 -37.17 12.20 -7.66
N TYR A 20 -37.63 12.77 -6.55
CA TYR A 20 -37.61 12.13 -5.24
C TYR A 20 -38.55 10.92 -5.16
N LEU A 21 -39.70 10.97 -5.86
CA LEU A 21 -40.62 9.84 -5.94
C LEU A 21 -40.11 8.71 -6.84
N ILE A 22 -39.32 9.01 -7.89
CA ILE A 22 -38.73 7.99 -8.76
C ILE A 22 -37.60 7.23 -8.04
N SER A 23 -36.88 7.83 -7.08
CA SER A 23 -35.85 7.12 -6.30
C SER A 23 -36.43 6.25 -5.17
N LEU A 24 -37.70 6.45 -4.79
CA LEU A 24 -38.39 5.70 -3.74
C LEU A 24 -39.24 4.54 -4.28
N VAL A 25 -39.50 4.49 -5.60
CA VAL A 25 -40.37 3.49 -6.24
C VAL A 25 -39.70 2.86 -7.47
N THR A 26 -38.37 2.73 -7.47
CA THR A 26 -37.71 1.79 -8.38
C THR A 26 -37.91 0.37 -7.84
N PRO A 27 -38.67 -0.50 -8.56
CA PRO A 27 -38.81 -1.88 -8.15
C PRO A 27 -37.44 -2.55 -8.15
N THR A 28 -37.19 -3.29 -7.09
CA THR A 28 -36.02 -4.12 -6.84
C THR A 28 -35.69 -4.91 -8.10
N ALA A 29 -34.68 -4.45 -8.84
CA ALA A 29 -34.14 -5.22 -9.95
C ALA A 29 -33.61 -6.53 -9.36
N ALA A 30 -34.25 -7.63 -9.74
CA ALA A 30 -33.88 -8.97 -9.36
C ALA A 30 -32.36 -9.18 -9.56
N PRO A 31 -31.70 -9.97 -8.69
CA PRO A 31 -30.26 -10.17 -8.80
C PRO A 31 -29.94 -10.79 -10.16
N HIS A 32 -29.29 -10.02 -11.03
CA HIS A 32 -28.68 -10.55 -12.24
C HIS A 32 -27.62 -11.58 -11.82
N LYS A 33 -28.00 -12.86 -11.90
CA LYS A 33 -27.06 -13.97 -11.90
C LYS A 33 -26.15 -13.79 -13.12
N ARG A 34 -24.92 -13.32 -12.89
CA ARG A 34 -23.86 -13.42 -13.90
C ARG A 34 -23.74 -14.88 -14.34
N PRO A 35 -23.68 -15.19 -15.65
CA PRO A 35 -23.37 -16.53 -16.10
C PRO A 35 -21.95 -16.89 -15.61
N ARG A 36 -21.84 -17.91 -14.75
CA ARG A 36 -20.57 -18.50 -14.36
C ARG A 36 -20.05 -19.31 -15.55
N LEU A 37 -18.96 -18.86 -16.16
CA LEU A 37 -18.29 -19.51 -17.28
C LEU A 37 -17.47 -20.77 -16.89
N PHE A 38 -17.59 -21.22 -15.64
CA PHE A 38 -16.98 -22.48 -15.20
C PHE A 38 -18.04 -23.31 -14.46
N PRO A 39 -18.47 -24.47 -14.98
CA PRO A 39 -19.28 -25.40 -14.22
C PRO A 39 -18.43 -25.94 -13.06
N ARG A 40 -18.91 -25.78 -11.82
CA ARG A 40 -18.41 -26.58 -10.69
C ARG A 40 -18.81 -28.03 -10.97
N PRO A 41 -17.89 -29.00 -10.97
CA PRO A 41 -18.31 -30.39 -10.82
C PRO A 41 -18.98 -30.52 -9.45
N ALA A 42 -20.25 -30.90 -9.46
CA ALA A 42 -20.92 -31.42 -8.29
C ALA A 42 -20.36 -32.82 -8.04
N GLU A 43 -19.21 -32.91 -7.39
CA GLU A 43 -18.80 -34.16 -6.75
C GLU A 43 -19.59 -34.32 -5.46
N THR A 44 -20.76 -34.95 -5.61
CA THR A 44 -21.40 -35.72 -4.56
C THR A 44 -20.41 -36.80 -4.15
N TYR A 45 -19.66 -36.57 -3.08
CA TYR A 45 -18.95 -37.64 -2.40
C TYR A 45 -20.00 -38.47 -1.66
N ASP A 46 -20.37 -39.60 -2.25
CA ASP A 46 -20.99 -40.71 -1.52
C ASP A 46 -20.02 -41.14 -0.42
N VAL A 47 -20.42 -40.91 0.84
CA VAL A 47 -19.72 -41.41 2.01
C VAL A 47 -20.01 -42.90 2.10
N GLN A 48 -19.16 -43.72 1.48
CA GLN A 48 -19.01 -45.11 1.87
C GLN A 48 -18.30 -45.15 3.24
N PRO A 49 -18.86 -45.80 4.26
CA PRO A 49 -18.17 -45.98 5.54
C PRO A 49 -17.18 -47.12 5.37
N ASP A 50 -15.95 -46.79 4.96
CA ASP A 50 -14.84 -47.74 4.94
C ASP A 50 -14.04 -47.60 6.25
N ASP A 51 -14.03 -48.69 7.02
CA ASP A 51 -13.68 -48.80 8.44
C ASP A 51 -12.15 -48.73 8.72
N LYS A 52 -11.41 -47.96 7.93
CA LYS A 52 -9.94 -47.81 8.07
C LYS A 52 -9.51 -46.36 7.87
N ARG A 53 -9.89 -45.49 8.81
CA ARG A 53 -9.27 -44.17 8.93
C ARG A 53 -7.88 -44.33 9.58
N PRO A 54 -6.76 -44.05 8.89
CA PRO A 54 -5.51 -43.83 9.60
C PRO A 54 -5.73 -42.66 10.56
N ALA A 55 -5.25 -42.81 11.80
CA ALA A 55 -5.32 -41.81 12.85
C ALA A 55 -4.95 -40.43 12.28
N ALA A 56 -5.78 -39.43 12.58
CA ALA A 56 -5.57 -38.05 12.17
C ALA A 56 -4.14 -37.64 12.52
N ALA A 57 -3.28 -37.50 11.51
CA ALA A 57 -1.97 -36.93 11.68
C ALA A 57 -2.16 -35.55 12.31
N GLU A 58 -1.67 -35.38 13.52
CA GLU A 58 -1.65 -34.11 14.23
C GLU A 58 -1.10 -33.05 13.28
N LYS A 59 -1.97 -32.10 12.91
CA LYS A 59 -1.56 -30.92 12.17
C LYS A 59 -0.57 -30.18 13.06
N LYS A 60 0.72 -30.34 12.79
CA LYS A 60 1.78 -29.54 13.40
C LYS A 60 1.40 -28.08 13.20
N SER A 61 1.00 -27.41 14.28
CA SER A 61 0.85 -25.96 14.32
C SER A 61 2.20 -25.38 13.93
N TYR A 62 2.28 -24.74 12.76
CA TYR A 62 3.47 -23.99 12.40
C TYR A 62 3.59 -22.84 13.39
N VAL A 63 4.44 -23.02 14.40
CA VAL A 63 4.91 -21.94 15.25
C VAL A 63 5.76 -21.08 14.33
N TYR A 64 5.15 -20.03 13.76
CA TYR A 64 5.89 -19.04 13.00
C TYR A 64 6.97 -18.47 13.92
N ALA A 65 8.22 -18.47 13.45
CA ALA A 65 9.28 -17.77 14.15
C ALA A 65 8.83 -16.31 14.36
N PRO A 66 9.07 -15.71 15.54
CA PRO A 66 8.76 -14.31 15.75
C PRO A 66 9.42 -13.51 14.63
N LEU A 67 8.63 -12.64 13.98
CA LEU A 67 9.12 -11.76 12.93
C LEU A 67 10.37 -11.03 13.45
N PRO A 68 11.42 -10.87 12.62
CA PRO A 68 12.62 -10.16 13.05
C PRO A 68 12.23 -8.79 13.60
N PRO A 69 12.88 -8.33 14.67
CA PRO A 69 12.61 -7.00 15.20
C PRO A 69 12.81 -5.97 14.07
N PRO A 70 11.93 -4.94 13.99
CA PRO A 70 12.04 -3.95 12.94
C PRO A 70 13.44 -3.31 12.94
N PRO A 71 13.98 -2.93 11.77
CA PRO A 71 15.34 -2.42 11.66
C PRO A 71 15.55 -1.21 12.57
N LYS A 72 16.55 -1.27 13.45
CA LYS A 72 16.95 -0.15 14.31
C LYS A 72 17.86 0.78 13.51
N GLY A 73 17.26 1.74 12.80
CA GLY A 73 17.97 2.77 12.05
C GLY A 73 17.04 3.93 11.70
N PRO A 74 17.57 5.08 11.27
CA PRO A 74 16.73 6.17 10.78
C PRO A 74 15.89 5.67 9.60
N VAL A 75 14.58 5.94 9.62
CA VAL A 75 13.70 5.61 8.50
C VAL A 75 14.07 6.52 7.33
N LYS A 76 14.44 5.92 6.20
CA LYS A 76 14.87 6.63 4.99
C LYS A 76 14.13 6.11 3.77
N ALA A 77 14.03 6.92 2.74
CA ALA A 77 13.53 6.47 1.47
C ALA A 77 14.56 5.58 0.76
N THR A 78 14.05 4.55 0.09
CA THR A 78 14.83 3.66 -0.76
C THR A 78 14.06 3.36 -2.04
N THR A 79 14.77 2.77 -3.00
CA THR A 79 14.26 2.52 -4.35
C THR A 79 14.51 1.08 -4.76
N HIS A 80 13.54 0.47 -5.40
CA HIS A 80 13.71 -0.80 -6.12
C HIS A 80 13.49 -0.57 -7.61
N VAL A 81 14.43 -1.02 -8.45
CA VAL A 81 14.34 -0.86 -9.90
C VAL A 81 14.10 -2.23 -10.54
N ALA A 82 12.89 -2.46 -11.02
CA ALA A 82 12.56 -3.63 -11.82
C ALA A 82 12.75 -3.30 -13.31
N LYS A 83 14.00 -3.44 -13.78
CA LYS A 83 14.41 -3.10 -15.16
C LYS A 83 13.54 -3.75 -16.26
N GLN A 84 13.01 -4.94 -16.00
CA GLN A 84 12.16 -5.68 -16.94
C GLN A 84 10.82 -5.00 -17.22
N PHE A 85 10.32 -4.20 -16.27
CA PHE A 85 9.03 -3.52 -16.35
C PHE A 85 9.15 -2.01 -16.45
N ASP A 86 10.37 -1.49 -16.63
CA ASP A 86 10.70 -0.06 -16.55
C ASP A 86 10.13 0.61 -15.28
N GLN A 87 10.16 -0.11 -14.17
CA GLN A 87 9.48 0.27 -12.94
C GLN A 87 10.48 0.68 -11.85
N LEU A 88 10.22 1.83 -11.24
CA LEU A 88 10.91 2.35 -10.08
C LEU A 88 9.91 2.44 -8.92
N ASP A 89 10.09 1.59 -7.92
CA ASP A 89 9.31 1.64 -6.68
C ASP A 89 10.06 2.45 -5.64
N VAL A 90 9.38 3.40 -5.01
CA VAL A 90 9.90 4.21 -3.90
C VAL A 90 9.12 3.89 -2.63
N TYR A 91 9.84 3.53 -1.58
CA TYR A 91 9.29 3.12 -0.30
C TYR A 91 10.26 3.45 0.84
N LEU A 92 9.83 3.30 2.09
CA LEU A 92 10.69 3.49 3.25
C LEU A 92 11.41 2.18 3.62
N THR A 93 12.64 2.28 4.09
CA THR A 93 13.43 1.11 4.54
C THR A 93 12.78 0.35 5.70
N SER A 94 11.94 1.04 6.47
CA SER A 94 11.13 0.51 7.57
C SER A 94 9.81 1.28 7.60
N ASP A 95 8.75 0.67 8.11
CA ASP A 95 7.49 1.38 8.33
C ASP A 95 7.66 2.48 9.39
N LEU A 96 6.92 3.59 9.22
CA LEU A 96 6.84 4.63 10.23
C LEU A 96 5.96 4.15 11.38
N MET A 97 6.54 4.03 12.58
CA MET A 97 5.78 3.74 13.79
C MET A 97 4.99 4.99 14.20
N LEU A 98 3.67 4.98 14.06
CA LEU A 98 2.77 6.07 14.44
C LEU A 98 2.36 5.98 15.92
N ILE A 99 2.09 4.77 16.40
CA ILE A 99 1.74 4.47 17.79
C ILE A 99 2.54 3.27 18.24
N ASP A 100 3.17 3.36 19.42
CA ASP A 100 3.87 2.25 20.06
C ASP A 100 3.42 2.13 21.52
N ARG A 101 2.29 1.43 21.75
CA ARG A 101 1.76 1.10 23.08
C ARG A 101 1.82 -0.42 23.29
N PRO A 102 1.85 -0.91 24.54
CA PRO A 102 1.95 -2.35 24.83
C PRO A 102 0.90 -3.21 24.12
N ASP A 103 -0.34 -2.72 24.05
CA ASP A 103 -1.49 -3.46 23.50
C ASP A 103 -1.96 -2.94 22.13
N HIS A 104 -1.25 -1.96 21.58
CA HIS A 104 -1.61 -1.34 20.30
C HIS A 104 -0.40 -0.70 19.62
N ARG A 105 -0.12 -1.16 18.40
CA ARG A 105 0.91 -0.57 17.53
C ARG A 105 0.28 -0.23 16.20
N LEU A 106 0.57 0.95 15.68
CA LEU A 106 0.10 1.41 14.38
C LEU A 106 1.30 1.84 13.56
N THR A 107 1.46 1.26 12.37
CA THR A 107 2.52 1.62 11.44
C THR A 107 1.96 2.18 10.14
N LEU A 108 2.76 3.00 9.46
CA LEU A 108 2.49 3.57 8.15
C LEU A 108 3.61 3.18 7.17
N SER A 109 3.25 2.46 6.10
CA SER A 109 4.11 2.18 4.95
C SER A 109 3.62 2.98 3.73
N PRO A 110 4.25 4.12 3.39
CA PRO A 110 3.99 4.80 2.13
C PRO A 110 4.73 4.11 0.99
N THR A 111 4.12 4.05 -0.20
CA THR A 111 4.76 3.53 -1.41
C THR A 111 4.19 4.22 -2.64
N PHE A 112 5.04 4.49 -3.62
CA PHE A 112 4.60 4.88 -4.95
C PHE A 112 5.52 4.30 -6.01
N THR A 113 5.03 4.26 -7.23
CA THR A 113 5.71 3.68 -8.37
C THR A 113 5.75 4.70 -9.50
N THR A 114 6.90 4.81 -10.18
CA THR A 114 7.07 5.62 -11.38
C THR A 114 7.96 4.87 -12.39
N ARG A 115 8.27 5.50 -13.54
CA ARG A 115 9.15 4.91 -14.55
C ARG A 115 10.61 4.99 -14.14
N ALA A 116 11.37 3.93 -14.40
CA ALA A 116 12.80 3.89 -14.10
C ALA A 116 13.66 4.63 -15.14
N SER A 117 13.31 4.49 -16.43
CA SER A 117 14.04 5.08 -17.55
C SER A 117 13.92 6.60 -17.63
N ARG A 118 12.76 7.12 -17.19
CA ARG A 118 12.44 8.55 -17.14
C ARG A 118 11.62 8.81 -15.87
N PRO A 119 12.26 8.96 -14.71
CA PRO A 119 11.57 9.24 -13.46
C PRO A 119 10.68 10.47 -13.61
N GLU A 120 9.37 10.25 -13.54
CA GLU A 120 8.35 11.29 -13.57
C GLU A 120 7.59 11.30 -12.25
N MET A 121 6.87 12.39 -11.97
CA MET A 121 6.01 12.42 -10.78
C MET A 121 4.98 11.28 -10.91
N PRO A 122 4.83 10.41 -9.89
CA PRO A 122 3.83 9.36 -9.94
C PRO A 122 2.43 9.98 -9.90
N ASP A 123 1.43 9.23 -10.35
CA ASP A 123 0.05 9.70 -10.30
C ASP A 123 -0.49 9.71 -8.86
N SER A 124 -0.08 8.72 -8.06
CA SER A 124 -0.58 8.49 -6.72
C SER A 124 0.48 7.96 -5.75
N VAL A 125 0.18 8.08 -4.46
CA VAL A 125 0.89 7.43 -3.36
C VAL A 125 -0.08 6.53 -2.61
N LEU A 126 0.31 5.27 -2.42
CA LEU A 126 -0.37 4.37 -1.50
C LEU A 126 0.16 4.60 -0.08
N LEU A 127 -0.73 4.97 0.83
CA LEU A 127 -0.48 4.95 2.27
C LEU A 127 -1.10 3.69 2.87
N ARG A 128 -0.25 2.84 3.46
CA ARG A 128 -0.64 1.56 4.02
C ARG A 128 -0.53 1.60 5.55
N PHE A 129 -1.63 1.43 6.27
CA PHE A 129 -1.68 1.42 7.72
C PHE A 129 -1.82 -0.02 8.26
N VAL A 130 -0.95 -0.42 9.18
CA VAL A 130 -1.04 -1.75 9.81
C VAL A 130 -1.16 -1.59 11.32
N SER A 131 -2.27 -2.07 11.87
CA SER A 131 -2.48 -2.15 13.32
C SER A 131 -2.15 -3.55 13.83
N TYR A 132 -1.47 -3.61 14.97
CA TYR A 132 -1.28 -4.78 15.80
C TYR A 132 -1.89 -4.47 17.17
N SER A 133 -3.02 -5.10 17.50
CA SER A 133 -3.78 -4.78 18.71
C SER A 133 -4.31 -6.02 19.43
N SER A 134 -4.55 -5.92 20.74
CA SER A 134 -5.17 -7.00 21.52
C SER A 134 -6.67 -7.15 21.25
N GLU A 135 -7.30 -6.09 20.77
CA GLU A 135 -8.69 -6.02 20.35
C GLU A 135 -8.83 -5.49 18.93
N ARG A 136 -10.01 -5.66 18.34
CA ARG A 136 -10.28 -5.15 17.00
C ARG A 136 -10.42 -3.62 17.04
N THR A 137 -9.57 -2.91 16.32
CA THR A 137 -9.52 -1.43 16.31
C THR A 137 -9.97 -0.85 14.98
N LEU A 138 -9.80 -1.60 13.89
CA LEU A 138 -10.01 -1.13 12.54
C LEU A 138 -11.10 -1.96 11.81
N SER A 139 -11.79 -1.34 10.86
CA SER A 139 -12.90 -1.94 10.11
C SER A 139 -13.10 -1.20 8.78
N ASN A 140 -13.94 -1.75 7.90
CA ASN A 140 -14.32 -1.12 6.63
C ASN A 140 -15.14 0.17 6.78
N THR A 141 -15.58 0.50 7.99
CA THR A 141 -16.30 1.74 8.31
C THR A 141 -15.49 2.64 9.24
N THR A 142 -14.23 2.31 9.50
CA THR A 142 -13.40 3.10 10.39
C THR A 142 -13.14 4.46 9.75
N PRO A 143 -13.44 5.58 10.45
CA PRO A 143 -13.19 6.90 9.93
C PRO A 143 -11.69 7.12 9.76
N PHE A 144 -11.32 7.81 8.68
CA PHE A 144 -9.95 8.14 8.37
C PHE A 144 -9.87 9.54 7.79
N THR A 145 -8.96 10.34 8.34
CA THR A 145 -8.73 11.72 7.92
C THR A 145 -7.24 12.04 8.05
N ILE A 146 -6.70 12.78 7.08
CA ILE A 146 -5.38 13.44 7.21
C ILE A 146 -5.63 14.94 7.24
N ILE A 147 -5.11 15.59 8.27
CA ILE A 147 -5.16 17.04 8.47
C ILE A 147 -3.74 17.59 8.30
N ALA A 148 -3.56 18.56 7.42
CA ALA A 148 -2.28 19.22 7.16
C ALA A 148 -2.43 20.73 7.38
N ASP A 149 -1.66 21.31 8.30
CA ASP A 149 -1.76 22.72 8.71
C ASP A 149 -3.21 23.18 9.08
N GLY A 150 -4.01 22.25 9.61
CA GLY A 150 -5.40 22.49 9.99
C GLY A 150 -6.43 22.29 8.87
N GLU A 151 -6.00 22.00 7.64
CA GLU A 151 -6.88 21.69 6.51
C GLU A 151 -7.05 20.19 6.32
N GLU A 152 -8.29 19.76 6.09
CA GLU A 152 -8.61 18.37 5.78
C GLU A 152 -8.21 18.03 4.34
N MET A 153 -7.27 17.09 4.20
CA MET A 153 -6.71 16.71 2.89
C MET A 153 -7.52 15.60 2.21
N ILE A 154 -8.15 14.72 3.00
CA ILE A 154 -8.95 13.57 2.56
C ILE A 154 -10.12 13.37 3.52
N ASP A 155 -11.34 13.32 2.97
CA ASP A 155 -12.53 12.75 3.63
C ASP A 155 -12.60 11.25 3.26
N GLY A 156 -12.55 10.37 4.27
CA GLY A 156 -12.24 8.93 4.23
C GLY A 156 -13.15 7.99 3.42
N ARG A 157 -13.74 8.43 2.31
CA ARG A 157 -14.72 7.67 1.50
C ARG A 157 -14.13 6.66 0.53
N THR A 158 -12.84 6.77 0.22
CA THR A 158 -12.13 5.85 -0.69
C THR A 158 -10.90 5.27 -0.02
N HIS A 159 -11.11 4.27 0.83
CA HIS A 159 -10.06 3.43 1.37
C HIS A 159 -10.34 1.97 0.99
N PHE A 160 -9.28 1.18 0.87
CA PHE A 160 -9.39 -0.26 0.65
C PHE A 160 -8.85 -1.01 1.85
N TRP A 161 -9.55 -2.07 2.20
CA TRP A 161 -9.23 -2.90 3.36
C TRP A 161 -8.44 -4.12 2.91
N TYR A 162 -7.29 -4.38 3.54
CA TYR A 162 -6.51 -5.60 3.28
C TYR A 162 -6.22 -6.31 4.60
N ASN A 163 -6.43 -7.62 4.64
CA ASN A 163 -6.16 -8.46 5.80
C ASN A 163 -6.77 -7.95 7.11
N GLY A 164 -8.09 -7.85 7.17
CA GLY A 164 -8.76 -8.13 8.44
C GLY A 164 -8.90 -9.63 8.49
N ASN A 165 -8.18 -10.33 9.36
CA ASN A 165 -8.50 -11.73 9.61
C ASN A 165 -10.00 -11.79 9.90
N ALA A 166 -10.78 -12.34 8.96
CA ALA A 166 -12.22 -12.55 9.15
C ALA A 166 -12.51 -13.59 10.25
N VAL A 167 -11.46 -14.10 10.88
CA VAL A 167 -11.42 -15.11 11.93
C VAL A 167 -10.73 -14.46 13.12
N THR A 168 -11.42 -14.45 14.26
CA THR A 168 -10.85 -14.05 15.55
C THR A 168 -9.53 -14.80 15.76
N PRO A 169 -8.41 -14.10 16.01
CA PRO A 169 -7.15 -14.75 16.29
C PRO A 169 -7.28 -15.64 17.54
N PRO A 170 -6.50 -16.73 17.63
CA PRO A 170 -6.42 -17.52 18.87
C PRO A 170 -6.07 -16.63 20.07
N GLU A 171 -6.48 -17.07 21.26
CA GLU A 171 -6.17 -16.34 22.51
C GLU A 171 -4.65 -16.09 22.64
N GLY A 172 -4.29 -14.85 22.98
CA GLY A 172 -2.90 -14.40 23.09
C GLY A 172 -2.22 -14.03 21.77
N VAL A 173 -2.91 -14.13 20.63
CA VAL A 173 -2.42 -13.65 19.32
C VAL A 173 -3.05 -12.29 19.02
N PRO A 174 -2.28 -11.24 18.66
CA PRO A 174 -2.83 -9.93 18.35
C PRO A 174 -3.67 -9.97 17.06
N PHE A 175 -4.69 -9.12 17.01
CA PHE A 175 -5.35 -8.72 15.78
C PHE A 175 -4.34 -7.96 14.92
N ILE A 176 -4.22 -8.40 13.66
CA ILE A 176 -3.42 -7.72 12.64
C ILE A 176 -4.41 -7.22 11.60
N GLU A 177 -4.51 -5.91 11.46
CA GLU A 177 -5.52 -5.24 10.63
C GLU A 177 -4.86 -4.23 9.69
N GLY A 178 -5.34 -4.16 8.46
CA GLY A 178 -4.74 -3.34 7.42
C GLY A 178 -5.73 -2.44 6.69
N MET A 179 -5.39 -1.15 6.58
CA MET A 179 -6.14 -0.16 5.81
C MET A 179 -5.23 0.56 4.83
N GLY A 180 -5.63 0.65 3.57
CA GLY A 180 -4.89 1.32 2.50
C GLY A 180 -5.70 2.49 1.96
N VAL A 181 -5.02 3.58 1.66
CA VAL A 181 -5.60 4.73 0.94
C VAL A 181 -4.65 5.14 -0.16
N GLU A 182 -5.20 5.34 -1.36
CA GLU A 182 -4.46 5.84 -2.49
C GLU A 182 -4.75 7.33 -2.67
N LEU A 183 -3.70 8.14 -2.66
CA LEU A 183 -3.78 9.59 -2.69
C LEU A 183 -3.19 10.13 -3.99
N PRO A 184 -3.81 11.15 -4.62
CA PRO A 184 -3.14 11.88 -5.68
C PRO A 184 -1.78 12.41 -5.20
N TYR A 185 -0.75 12.32 -6.04
CA TYR A 185 0.60 12.71 -5.64
C TYR A 185 0.68 14.18 -5.22
N GLY A 186 -0.07 15.08 -5.88
CA GLY A 186 -0.16 16.49 -5.46
C GLY A 186 -0.69 16.67 -4.04
N THR A 187 -1.67 15.88 -3.61
CA THR A 187 -2.18 15.88 -2.23
C THR A 187 -1.09 15.42 -1.25
N PHE A 188 -0.33 14.39 -1.62
CA PHE A 188 0.82 13.94 -0.84
C PHE A 188 1.89 15.04 -0.70
N LEU A 189 2.19 15.79 -1.76
CA LEU A 189 3.12 16.91 -1.71
C LEU A 189 2.67 18.01 -0.75
N ASN A 190 1.38 18.33 -0.72
CA ASN A 190 0.81 19.29 0.22
C ASN A 190 0.94 18.78 1.67
N ILE A 191 0.65 17.50 1.92
CA ILE A 191 0.80 16.88 3.24
C ILE A 191 2.24 16.96 3.74
N ILE A 192 3.22 16.53 2.94
CA ILE A 192 4.62 16.50 3.39
C ILE A 192 5.24 17.89 3.50
N SER A 193 4.67 18.89 2.82
CA SER A 193 5.12 20.29 2.86
C SER A 193 4.54 21.07 4.05
N ALA A 194 3.51 20.53 4.72
CA ALA A 194 2.91 21.13 5.89
C ALA A 194 3.86 21.18 7.09
N ARG A 195 3.61 22.14 8.00
CA ARG A 195 4.34 22.26 9.27
C ARG A 195 3.84 21.26 10.29
N GLN A 196 2.54 21.02 10.29
CA GLN A 196 1.86 20.08 11.17
C GLN A 196 1.03 19.11 10.34
N VAL A 197 1.20 17.81 10.61
CA VAL A 197 0.41 16.75 9.98
C VAL A 197 -0.19 15.89 11.08
N VAL A 198 -1.51 15.78 11.08
CA VAL A 198 -2.26 14.92 12.00
C VAL A 198 -2.97 13.85 11.19
N ILE A 199 -2.84 12.60 11.63
CA ILE A 199 -3.56 11.45 11.09
C ILE A 199 -4.58 11.03 12.13
N GLU A 200 -5.84 10.97 11.71
CA GLU A 200 -6.95 10.44 12.49
C GLU A 200 -7.41 9.13 11.86
N LEU A 201 -7.36 8.05 12.63
CA LEU A 201 -7.72 6.70 12.19
C LEU A 201 -8.51 6.00 13.30
N GLY A 202 -9.83 5.95 13.14
CA GLY A 202 -10.71 5.44 14.19
C GLY A 202 -10.63 6.27 15.46
N ALA A 203 -10.27 5.63 16.57
CA ALA A 203 -10.05 6.31 17.86
C ALA A 203 -8.65 6.91 17.99
N ASP A 204 -7.74 6.60 17.06
CA ASP A 204 -6.37 7.09 17.10
C ASP A 204 -6.24 8.47 16.46
N ARG A 205 -5.49 9.33 17.14
CA ARG A 205 -5.09 10.65 16.64
C ARG A 205 -3.60 10.83 16.87
N VAL A 206 -2.84 10.97 15.79
CA VAL A 206 -1.38 11.01 15.84
C VAL A 206 -0.89 12.23 15.06
N GLU A 207 -0.08 13.06 15.72
CA GLU A 207 0.69 14.10 15.04
C GLU A 207 2.04 13.53 14.59
N LEU A 208 2.37 13.68 13.31
CA LEU A 208 3.64 13.23 12.78
C LEU A 208 4.78 14.05 13.36
N THR A 209 5.83 13.37 13.81
CA THR A 209 7.05 14.04 14.26
C THR A 209 7.78 14.65 13.08
N ALA A 210 8.64 15.64 13.34
CA ALA A 210 9.51 16.21 12.31
C ALA A 210 10.32 15.14 11.56
N SER A 211 10.85 14.15 12.28
CA SER A 211 11.62 13.04 11.68
C SER A 211 10.77 12.13 10.78
N GLN A 212 9.51 11.88 11.13
CA GLN A 212 8.60 11.11 10.28
C GLN A 212 8.24 11.91 9.02
N THR A 213 7.93 13.19 9.16
CA THR A 213 7.64 14.06 8.02
C THR A 213 8.85 14.21 7.09
N ASP A 214 10.06 14.33 7.65
CA ASP A 214 11.29 14.37 6.86
C ASP A 214 11.56 13.07 6.11
N ALA A 215 11.25 11.91 6.70
CA ALA A 215 11.33 10.63 5.99
C ALA A 215 10.36 10.57 4.80
N LEU A 216 9.16 11.15 4.92
CA LEU A 216 8.21 11.26 3.81
C LEU A 216 8.70 12.25 2.73
N ARG A 217 9.32 13.37 3.13
CA ARG A 217 9.96 14.33 2.20
C ARG A 217 11.11 13.69 1.42
N ASP A 218 11.91 12.87 2.07
CA ASP A 218 13.02 12.14 1.44
C ASP A 218 12.54 11.25 0.29
N MET A 219 11.34 10.68 0.38
CA MET A 219 10.75 9.90 -0.72
C MET A 219 10.53 10.74 -1.98
N HIS A 220 10.04 11.97 -1.84
CA HIS A 220 9.87 12.89 -2.98
C HIS A 220 11.22 13.23 -3.62
N LEU A 221 12.23 13.53 -2.80
CA LEU A 221 13.57 13.86 -3.29
C LEU A 221 14.23 12.69 -4.04
N ARG A 222 13.89 11.45 -3.68
CA ARG A 222 14.51 10.26 -4.24
C ARG A 222 14.20 10.04 -5.72
N ILE A 223 13.08 10.55 -6.22
CA ILE A 223 12.74 10.51 -7.65
C ILE A 223 13.81 11.23 -8.49
N PHE A 224 14.26 12.40 -8.02
CA PHE A 224 15.18 13.29 -8.76
C PHE A 224 16.65 12.93 -8.59
N GLN A 225 17.01 12.20 -7.52
CA GLN A 225 18.41 11.80 -7.29
C GLN A 225 18.90 10.73 -8.27
N LEU A 226 17.99 10.04 -8.97
CA LEU A 226 18.34 9.03 -9.96
C LEU A 226 18.73 9.63 -11.33
N GLU A 227 18.47 10.91 -11.55
CA GLU A 227 18.93 11.62 -12.76
C GLU A 227 20.44 11.89 -12.76
N GLN A 228 21.11 11.77 -11.62
CA GLN A 228 22.55 11.94 -11.56
C GLN A 228 23.24 10.61 -11.88
N PRO A 229 23.97 10.50 -13.02
CA PRO A 229 24.87 9.38 -13.21
C PRO A 229 25.81 9.31 -11.99
N PRO A 230 26.21 8.11 -11.53
CA PRO A 230 27.17 7.99 -10.44
C PRO A 230 28.34 8.93 -10.77
N PRO A 231 28.83 9.73 -9.79
CA PRO A 231 29.93 10.63 -10.05
C PRO A 231 31.04 9.80 -10.70
N ALA A 232 31.45 10.21 -11.91
CA ALA A 232 32.52 9.55 -12.64
C ALA A 232 33.64 9.30 -11.62
N PRO A 233 34.20 8.07 -11.56
CA PRO A 233 35.27 7.77 -10.62
C PRO A 233 36.28 8.90 -10.75
N LYS A 234 36.47 9.67 -9.67
CA LYS A 234 37.40 10.79 -9.68
C LYS A 234 38.73 10.20 -10.10
N ASP A 235 39.15 10.53 -11.32
CA ASP A 235 40.39 10.06 -11.88
C ASP A 235 41.47 10.22 -10.83
N SER A 236 42.02 9.07 -10.45
CA SER A 236 43.33 8.93 -9.84
C SER A 236 44.22 9.98 -10.47
N ARG A 237 44.67 10.95 -9.67
CA ARG A 237 45.65 11.94 -10.10
C ARG A 237 46.78 11.20 -10.81
N VAL A 238 46.87 11.39 -12.12
CA VAL A 238 48.05 11.05 -12.90
C VAL A 238 49.14 12.00 -12.40
N ALA A 239 49.90 11.54 -11.41
CA ALA A 239 51.24 12.04 -11.17
C ALA A 239 52.07 11.62 -12.39
N GLY A 240 52.82 12.58 -12.93
CA GLY A 240 53.45 12.48 -14.24
C GLY A 240 54.47 11.36 -14.41
N ASN A 241 54.81 11.14 -15.68
CA ASN A 241 56.04 10.53 -16.18
C ASN A 241 56.53 9.27 -15.45
N GLY A 242 55.92 8.13 -15.79
CA GLY A 242 56.50 6.82 -15.56
C GLY A 242 55.64 5.77 -16.24
N GLY A 243 56.14 5.16 -17.32
CA GLY A 243 55.40 4.13 -18.05
C GLY A 243 54.95 3.00 -17.13
N VAL A 244 53.67 2.64 -17.22
CA VAL A 244 53.13 1.43 -16.58
C VAL A 244 53.07 0.34 -17.65
N ILE A 245 53.92 -0.67 -17.48
CA ILE A 245 53.83 -1.93 -18.22
C ILE A 245 52.64 -2.70 -17.62
N ILE A 246 51.59 -2.93 -18.41
CA ILE A 246 50.53 -3.87 -18.05
C ILE A 246 51.04 -5.25 -18.47
N GLN A 247 51.58 -6.00 -17.52
CA GLN A 247 51.89 -7.41 -17.69
C GLN A 247 50.58 -8.18 -17.59
N ALA A 248 50.01 -8.53 -18.75
CA ALA A 248 48.89 -9.46 -18.82
C ALA A 248 49.44 -10.88 -18.63
N ASP A 249 48.96 -11.60 -17.61
CA ASP A 249 49.23 -13.02 -17.45
C ASP A 249 48.66 -13.78 -18.67
N PRO A 250 49.46 -14.57 -19.41
CA PRO A 250 48.93 -15.39 -20.47
C PRO A 250 48.11 -16.54 -19.88
N VAL A 251 46.81 -16.54 -20.20
CA VAL A 251 45.89 -17.65 -19.97
C VAL A 251 46.43 -18.87 -20.72
N LEU A 252 46.85 -19.88 -19.96
CA LEU A 252 47.35 -21.15 -20.49
C LEU A 252 46.16 -21.99 -21.02
N VAL A 253 45.85 -21.84 -22.32
CA VAL A 253 44.91 -22.72 -23.01
C VAL A 253 45.57 -24.08 -23.22
N ARG A 254 45.11 -25.12 -22.49
CA ARG A 254 45.45 -26.51 -22.80
C ARG A 254 44.65 -26.96 -24.03
N PRO A 255 45.29 -27.44 -25.10
CA PRO A 255 44.57 -28.10 -26.19
C PRO A 255 44.19 -29.52 -25.76
N GLU A 256 42.89 -29.82 -25.74
CA GLU A 256 42.40 -31.21 -25.73
C GLU A 256 42.76 -31.86 -27.08
N GLY A 257 43.66 -32.84 -27.00
CA GLY A 257 44.01 -33.70 -28.11
C GLY A 257 42.97 -34.81 -28.29
N ARG A 258 42.47 -34.92 -29.52
CA ARG A 258 41.83 -36.10 -30.07
C ARG A 258 42.71 -37.34 -29.88
N ARG A 259 42.14 -38.43 -29.38
CA ARG A 259 42.02 -39.72 -30.08
C ARG A 259 40.94 -40.57 -29.43
#